data_AF-A0AAF0RD33-F1
#
_entry.id   AF-A0AAF0RD33-F1
#
_cell.length_a   1.000
_cell.length_b   1.000
_cell.length_c   1.000
_cell.angle_alpha   90.00
_cell.angle_beta   90.00
_cell.angle_gamma   90.00
#
_symmetry.space_group_name_H-M   'P 1'
#
loop_
_entity.id
_entity.type
_entity.pdbx_description
1 polymer ?
#
loop_
_entity_poly.entity_id
_entity_poly.type
_entity_poly.pdbx_seq_one_letter_code
_entity_poly.pdbx_strand_id
1 'polypeptide(L)'
;MTSPDLAQALAKLKEASPYSVPLVIFGHMHKELASGNGLRKMIVVGNDNITYLNGAIVPRVRPSSLTAESEGTSRAFTIAEISNGRVEKIAETWISVIGDETRLEEEHILFGSPSRGSLHASLL
;
A
#
# COMPACT_ATOMS: atom_id res chain seq x y z
N MET A 1 13.45 3.82 -4.01
CA MET A 1 14.16 3.67 -5.30
C MET A 1 13.95 2.25 -5.78
N THR A 2 13.36 2.07 -6.96
CA THR A 2 13.08 0.78 -7.59
C THR A 2 14.35 0.19 -8.21
N SER A 3 14.43 -1.14 -8.39
CA SER A 3 15.55 -1.76 -9.11
C SER A 3 15.66 -1.24 -10.56
N PRO A 4 16.87 -1.18 -11.16
CA PRO A 4 17.04 -0.78 -12.56
C PRO A 4 16.16 -1.56 -13.53
N ASP A 5 16.01 -2.87 -13.30
CA ASP A 5 15.19 -3.75 -14.13
C ASP A 5 13.70 -3.36 -14.11
N LEU A 6 13.16 -3.01 -12.94
CA LEU A 6 11.77 -2.57 -12.82
C LEU A 6 11.55 -1.24 -13.56
N ALA A 7 12.49 -0.31 -13.45
CA ALA A 7 12.42 0.96 -14.17
C ALA A 7 12.44 0.73 -15.70
N GLN A 8 13.31 -0.15 -16.18
CA GLN A 8 13.39 -0.48 -17.60
C GLN A 8 12.12 -1.18 -18.12
N ALA A 9 11.56 -2.11 -17.34
CA ALA A 9 10.32 -2.80 -17.70
C ALA A 9 9.14 -1.81 -17.80
N LEU A 10 9.04 -0.86 -16.87
CA LEU A 10 8.01 0.18 -16.90
C LEU A 10 8.18 1.12 -18.09
N ALA A 11 9.41 1.50 -18.44
CA ALA A 11 9.68 2.32 -19.62
C ALA A 11 9.22 1.62 -20.91
N LYS A 12 9.62 0.35 -21.09
CA LYS A 12 9.18 -0.45 -22.25
C LYS A 12 7.67 -0.62 -22.31
N LEU A 13 7.01 -0.83 -21.16
CA LEU A 13 5.55 -0.95 -21.10
C LEU A 13 4.86 0.35 -21.55
N LYS A 14 5.38 1.51 -21.12
CA LYS A 14 4.87 2.83 -21.52
C LYS A 14 5.06 3.12 -23.01
N GLU A 15 6.15 2.64 -23.62
CA GLU A 15 6.41 2.79 -25.05
C GLU A 15 5.55 1.85 -25.91
N ALA A 16 5.33 0.62 -25.44
CA ALA A 16 4.69 -0.44 -26.23
C ALA A 16 3.15 -0.44 -26.13
N SER A 17 2.55 0.31 -25.21
CA SER A 17 1.15 0.14 -24.86
C SER A 17 0.41 1.46 -24.64
N PRO A 18 -0.87 1.57 -25.08
CA PRO A 18 -1.73 2.69 -24.72
C PRO A 18 -2.26 2.62 -23.27
N TYR A 19 -1.93 1.57 -22.50
CA TYR A 19 -2.48 1.38 -21.16
C TYR A 19 -1.80 2.29 -20.12
N SER A 20 -2.63 2.95 -19.30
CA SER A 20 -2.17 3.64 -18.10
C SER A 20 -1.90 2.63 -16.97
N VAL A 21 -0.80 2.81 -16.25
CA VAL A 21 -0.43 1.99 -15.09
C VAL A 21 -0.72 2.79 -13.82
N PRO A 22 -1.87 2.59 -13.15
CA PRO A 22 -2.22 3.42 -11.98
C PRO A 22 -1.41 3.08 -10.72
N LEU A 23 -0.92 1.84 -10.62
CA LEU A 23 -0.28 1.33 -9.41
C LEU A 23 0.86 0.37 -9.78
N VAL A 24 2.02 0.58 -9.16
CA VAL A 24 3.17 -0.33 -9.20
C VAL A 24 3.45 -0.78 -7.77
N ILE A 25 3.37 -2.09 -7.54
CA ILE A 25 3.66 -2.69 -6.23
C ILE A 25 5.00 -3.42 -6.31
N PHE A 26 5.88 -3.16 -5.35
CA PHE A 26 7.16 -3.86 -5.23
C PHE A 26 7.43 -4.26 -3.78
N GLY A 27 8.17 -5.33 -3.58
CA GLY A 27 8.47 -5.89 -2.25
C GLY A 27 9.96 -5.91 -1.94
N HIS A 28 10.67 -4.80 -2.15
CA HIS A 28 12.11 -4.73 -1.87
C HIS A 28 12.37 -4.07 -0.51
N MET A 29 13.17 -4.74 0.32
CA MET A 29 13.71 -4.18 1.55
C MET A 29 14.78 -3.15 1.19
N HIS A 30 14.58 -1.89 1.56
CA HIS A 30 15.60 -0.86 1.42
C HIS A 30 16.77 -1.23 2.35
N LYS A 31 17.88 -1.73 1.79
CA LYS A 31 19.09 -2.07 2.56
C LYS A 31 19.61 -0.87 3.36
N GLU A 32 19.42 0.35 2.86
CA GLU A 32 19.80 1.60 3.53
C GLU A 32 18.94 1.94 4.74
N LEU A 33 17.68 1.48 4.78
CA LEU A 33 16.79 1.65 5.92
C LEU A 33 16.90 0.50 6.93
N ALA A 34 17.57 -0.61 6.57
CA ALA A 34 17.82 -1.72 7.48
C ALA A 34 18.70 -1.32 8.68
N SER A 35 19.47 -0.24 8.56
CA SER A 35 20.33 0.31 9.61
C SER A 35 19.70 1.49 10.38
N GLY A 36 18.39 1.74 10.23
CA GLY A 36 17.69 2.80 10.99
C GLY A 36 17.87 4.22 10.46
N ASN A 37 18.43 4.42 9.26
CA ASN A 37 18.78 5.74 8.71
C ASN A 37 17.60 6.53 8.10
N GLY A 38 16.36 6.33 8.57
CA GLY A 38 15.22 7.16 8.17
C GLY A 38 13.85 6.51 8.26
N LEU A 39 12.82 7.31 7.97
CA LEU A 39 11.44 6.86 7.86
C LEU A 39 11.25 6.12 6.53
N ARG A 40 10.65 4.94 6.60
CA ARG A 40 10.29 4.18 5.41
C ARG A 40 9.18 4.89 4.65
N LYS A 41 9.51 5.45 3.49
CA LYS A 41 8.50 5.95 2.57
C LYS A 41 7.82 4.76 1.87
N MET A 42 6.63 4.40 2.35
CA MET A 42 5.84 3.27 1.84
C MET A 42 5.19 3.58 0.48
N ILE A 43 4.81 4.84 0.26
CA ILE A 43 4.07 5.28 -0.93
C ILE A 43 4.72 6.51 -1.54
N VAL A 44 4.81 6.52 -2.88
CA VAL A 44 5.21 7.68 -3.68
C VAL A 44 4.24 7.81 -4.85
N VAL A 45 3.68 8.99 -5.07
CA VAL A 45 2.98 9.30 -6.34
C VAL A 45 3.99 9.98 -7.26
N GLY A 46 4.24 9.40 -8.42
CA GLY A 46 5.13 9.96 -9.43
C GLY A 46 4.45 11.08 -10.23
N ASN A 47 5.26 11.89 -10.90
CA ASN A 47 4.78 12.95 -11.80
C ASN A 47 4.01 12.38 -13.02
N ASP A 48 4.18 11.09 -13.29
CA ASP A 48 3.46 10.30 -14.28
C ASP A 48 2.08 9.81 -13.79
N ASN A 49 1.62 10.26 -12.61
CA ASN A 49 0.41 9.80 -11.91
C ASN A 49 0.41 8.32 -11.53
N ILE A 50 1.57 7.64 -11.58
CA ILE A 50 1.69 6.26 -11.10
C ILE A 50 1.90 6.30 -9.59
N THR A 51 1.10 5.54 -8.85
CA THR A 51 1.34 5.30 -7.42
C THR A 51 2.31 4.13 -7.27
N TYR A 52 3.44 4.36 -6.61
CA TYR A 52 4.45 3.35 -6.31
C TYR A 52 4.33 2.94 -4.84
N LEU A 53 4.01 1.68 -4.60
CA LEU A 53 3.76 1.11 -3.28
C LEU A 53 4.80 0.05 -2.94
N ASN A 54 5.50 0.24 -1.82
CA ASN A 54 6.33 -0.80 -1.24
C ASN A 54 5.45 -1.72 -0.37
N GLY A 55 5.07 -2.88 -0.90
CA GLY A 55 4.21 -3.86 -0.21
C GLY A 55 4.92 -4.77 0.80
N ALA A 56 6.21 -4.56 1.10
CA ALA A 56 6.94 -5.46 2.00
C ALA A 56 6.62 -5.19 3.48
N ILE A 57 5.54 -5.74 4.04
CA ILE A 57 5.24 -5.64 5.48
C ILE A 57 5.88 -6.82 6.23
N VAL A 58 6.51 -6.53 7.38
CA VAL A 58 7.12 -7.54 8.27
C VAL A 58 6.87 -7.10 9.73
N PRO A 59 6.32 -7.98 10.59
CA PRO A 59 5.86 -9.33 10.30
C PRO A 59 4.60 -9.35 9.41
N ARG A 60 4.33 -10.47 8.72
CA ARG A 60 3.08 -10.66 7.96
C ARG A 60 1.98 -11.32 8.78
N VAL A 61 2.37 -11.96 9.87
CA VAL A 61 1.51 -12.67 10.81
C VAL A 61 2.00 -12.32 12.21
N ARG A 62 1.10 -11.93 13.09
CA ARG A 62 1.36 -11.67 14.52
C ARG A 62 0.28 -12.37 15.35
N PRO A 63 0.49 -12.61 16.66
CA PRO A 63 -0.60 -13.03 17.55
C PRO A 63 -1.77 -12.05 17.45
N SER A 64 -3.01 -12.53 17.43
CA SER A 64 -4.17 -11.62 17.43
C SER A 64 -4.27 -10.88 18.77
N SER A 65 -4.54 -9.59 18.72
CA SER A 65 -4.77 -8.76 19.92
C SER A 65 -6.19 -8.91 20.49
N LEU A 66 -7.09 -9.59 19.77
CA LEU A 66 -8.49 -9.77 20.14
C LEU A 66 -8.75 -10.99 21.03
N THR A 67 -7.76 -11.84 21.27
CA THR A 67 -7.88 -13.07 22.06
C THR A 67 -6.76 -13.17 23.09
N ALA A 68 -6.89 -14.10 24.04
CA ALA A 68 -5.75 -14.54 24.82
C ALA A 68 -4.61 -14.99 23.88
N GLU A 69 -3.36 -14.74 24.29
CA GLU A 69 -2.18 -15.20 23.55
C GLU A 69 -2.34 -16.71 23.32
N SER A 70 -2.38 -17.14 22.05
CA SER A 70 -2.46 -18.53 21.51
C SER A 70 -3.72 -18.87 20.70
N GLU A 71 -4.80 -18.11 20.75
CA GLU A 71 -6.09 -18.56 20.18
C GLU A 71 -6.37 -18.09 18.73
N GLY A 72 -5.47 -17.30 18.14
CA GLY A 72 -5.64 -16.81 16.77
C GLY A 72 -4.45 -16.02 16.24
N THR A 73 -4.49 -15.70 14.95
CA THR A 73 -3.45 -14.91 14.27
C THR A 73 -4.05 -13.66 13.65
N SER A 74 -3.31 -12.57 13.69
CA SER A 74 -3.57 -11.36 12.91
C SER A 74 -2.65 -11.34 11.69
N ARG A 75 -3.24 -11.20 10.49
CA ARG A 75 -2.55 -11.31 9.21
C ARG A 75 -2.62 -9.98 8.45
N ALA A 76 -1.48 -9.52 7.95
CA ALA A 76 -1.37 -8.27 7.22
C ALA A 76 -1.79 -8.44 5.76
N PHE A 77 -2.63 -7.52 5.30
CA PHE A 77 -3.03 -7.31 3.92
C PHE A 77 -2.74 -5.86 3.53
N THR A 78 -2.53 -5.62 2.24
CA THR A 78 -2.55 -4.27 1.69
C THR A 78 -3.67 -4.19 0.68
N ILE A 79 -4.68 -3.38 0.98
CA ILE A 79 -5.87 -3.22 0.15
C ILE A 79 -5.70 -1.93 -0.66
N ALA A 80 -5.74 -2.05 -1.98
CA ALA A 80 -5.73 -0.93 -2.90
C ALA A 80 -7.09 -0.84 -3.62
N GLU A 81 -7.77 0.28 -3.43
CA GLU A 81 -9.03 0.61 -4.11
C GLU A 81 -8.70 1.43 -5.35
N ILE A 82 -9.13 0.93 -6.51
CA ILE A 82 -8.85 1.55 -7.82
C ILE A 82 -10.19 1.84 -8.51
N SER A 83 -10.38 3.09 -8.93
CA SER A 83 -11.56 3.53 -9.66
C SER A 83 -11.13 4.41 -10.84
N ASN A 84 -11.81 4.32 -11.98
CA ASN A 84 -11.55 5.19 -13.13
C ASN A 84 -10.06 5.28 -13.55
N GLY A 85 -9.33 4.16 -13.46
CA GLY A 85 -7.90 4.12 -13.79
C GLY A 85 -7.00 4.91 -12.84
N ARG A 86 -7.43 5.17 -11.60
CA ARG A 86 -6.68 5.86 -10.54
C ARG A 86 -6.79 5.12 -9.22
N VAL A 87 -5.75 5.21 -8.40
CA VAL A 87 -5.79 4.73 -7.02
C VAL A 87 -6.59 5.72 -6.18
N GLU A 88 -7.61 5.25 -5.48
CA GLU A 88 -8.45 6.05 -4.58
C GLU A 88 -8.04 5.89 -3.12
N LYS A 89 -7.73 4.67 -2.68
CA LYS A 89 -7.28 4.39 -1.32
C LYS A 89 -6.24 3.27 -1.33
N ILE A 90 -5.24 3.38 -0.46
CA ILE A 90 -4.39 2.25 -0.08
C ILE A 90 -4.40 2.18 1.44
N ALA A 91 -4.70 1.01 1.99
CA ALA A 91 -4.64 0.75 3.41
C ALA A 91 -3.83 -0.51 3.71
N GLU A 92 -3.09 -0.47 4.82
CA GLU A 92 -2.61 -1.67 5.50
C GLU A 92 -3.73 -2.15 6.43
N THR A 93 -4.15 -3.39 6.23
CA THR A 93 -5.31 -3.97 6.91
C THR A 93 -4.88 -5.24 7.63
N TRP A 94 -5.13 -5.31 8.93
CA TRP A 94 -4.87 -6.50 9.74
C TRP A 94 -6.17 -7.25 9.97
N ILE A 95 -6.18 -8.52 9.60
CA ILE A 95 -7.35 -9.40 9.75
C ILE A 95 -7.03 -10.45 10.81
N SER A 96 -7.82 -10.46 11.89
CA SER A 96 -7.82 -11.53 12.88
C SER A 96 -8.46 -12.79 12.30
N VAL A 97 -7.85 -13.94 12.54
CA VAL A 97 -8.28 -15.27 12.14
C VAL A 97 -8.27 -16.18 13.37
N ILE A 98 -9.45 -16.63 13.78
CA ILE A 98 -9.69 -17.47 14.97
C ILE A 98 -10.56 -18.65 14.54
N GLY A 99 -10.00 -19.86 14.49
CA GLY A 99 -10.66 -20.99 13.83
C GLY A 99 -11.03 -20.64 12.38
N ASP A 100 -12.32 -20.76 12.05
CA ASP A 100 -12.87 -20.41 10.73
C ASP A 100 -13.41 -18.97 10.65
N GLU A 101 -13.35 -18.21 11.74
CA GLU A 101 -13.83 -16.83 11.78
C GLU A 101 -12.73 -15.84 11.39
N THR A 102 -13.11 -14.83 10.59
CA THR A 102 -12.22 -13.71 10.23
C THR A 102 -12.87 -12.38 10.59
N ARG A 103 -12.09 -11.45 11.18
CA ARG A 103 -12.57 -10.11 11.55
C ARG A 103 -11.50 -9.06 11.25
N LEU A 104 -11.95 -7.85 10.89
CA LEU A 104 -11.05 -6.70 10.80
C LEU A 104 -10.53 -6.37 12.20
N GLU A 105 -9.21 -6.36 12.37
CA GLU A 105 -8.52 -6.00 13.61
C GLU A 105 -8.06 -4.54 13.57
N GLU A 106 -7.33 -4.14 12.52
CA GLU A 106 -6.83 -2.77 12.33
C GLU A 106 -6.87 -2.38 10.85
N GLU A 107 -7.11 -1.09 10.57
CA GLU A 107 -6.93 -0.50 9.23
C GLU A 107 -6.10 0.80 9.36
N HIS A 108 -5.01 0.88 8.62
CA HIS A 108 -4.15 2.05 8.55
C HIS A 108 -4.14 2.57 7.12
N ILE A 109 -4.76 3.74 6.89
CA ILE A 109 -4.79 4.38 5.58
C ILE A 109 -3.38 4.92 5.27
N LEU A 110 -2.74 4.34 4.25
CA LEU A 110 -1.44 4.75 3.75
C LEU A 110 -1.56 5.84 2.67
N PHE A 111 -2.67 5.83 1.94
CA PHE A 111 -3.00 6.81 0.90
C PHE A 111 -4.51 6.94 0.76
N GLY A 112 -4.99 8.17 0.56
CA GLY A 112 -6.36 8.48 0.15
C GLY A 112 -6.35 9.63 -0.84
N SER A 113 -7.06 9.49 -1.96
CA SER A 113 -7.30 10.61 -2.86
C SER A 113 -8.16 11.65 -2.12
N PRO A 114 -7.91 12.95 -2.33
CA PRO A 114 -8.83 13.97 -1.81
C PRO A 114 -10.22 13.67 -2.36
N SER A 115 -11.21 13.55 -1.47
CA SER A 115 -12.58 13.33 -1.89
C SER A 115 -12.98 14.42 -2.88
N ARG A 116 -13.63 14.04 -3.99
CA ARG A 116 -14.14 15.00 -5.01
C ARG A 116 -15.23 15.96 -4.47
N GLY A 117 -15.41 16.05 -3.15
CA GLY A 117 -16.41 16.86 -2.46
C GLY A 117 -15.87 17.96 -1.54
N SER A 118 -14.56 18.26 -1.53
CA SER A 118 -14.01 19.42 -0.81
C SER A 118 -13.66 20.57 -1.76
N LEU A 119 -14.66 21.08 -2.46
CA LEU A 119 -14.64 22.39 -3.12
C LEU A 119 -15.91 23.15 -2.70
N HIS A 120 -16.14 23.29 -1.40
CA HIS A 120 -17.07 24.30 -0.89
C HIS A 120 -16.80 24.65 0.58
N ALA A 121 -15.82 25.53 0.80
CA ALA A 121 -15.57 26.41 1.95
C ALA A 121 -14.06 26.72 1.92
N SER A 122 -13.57 27.93 1.68
CA SER A 122 -14.10 29.23 2.03
C SER A 122 -13.62 30.28 1.03
N LEU A 123 -14.57 30.96 0.39
CA LEU A 123 -14.43 32.38 0.09
C LEU A 123 -15.30 33.07 1.13
N LEU A 124 -14.65 33.68 2.11
CA LEU A 124 -15.02 34.90 2.85
C LEU A 124 -13.87 35.21 3.81
#